data_AF-A0A966F1H3-F1
#
_entry.id   AF-A0A966F1H3-F1
#
_cell.length_a   1.000
_cell.length_b   1.000
_cell.length_c   1.000
_cell.angle_alpha   90.00
_cell.angle_beta   90.00
_cell.angle_gamma   90.00
#
_symmetry.space_group_name_H-M   'P 1'
#
loop_
_entity.id
_entity.type
_entity.pdbx_description
1 polymer ?
#
loop_
_entity_poly.entity_id
_entity_poly.type
_entity_poly.pdbx_seq_one_letter_code
_entity_poly.pdbx_strand_id
1 'polypeptide(L)'
;YRLGSFEGACNPGTNSFVEFKSWCESRLDPDRPVAMFCTGGVRCEKASAWLIGRGFTEVYQLHGGILGYLAETPADRSRWRGECFVFDDRVSLAGDLRPTGRAVCRGCRLPHEGLDTEGVPPISAEGRCGLCAQHFDAPRLRSLRERARQARLAAERGQAHFGPAAQA
;
A
#
# COMPACT_ATOMS: atom_id res chain seq x y z
N TYR A 1 -4.88 -2.00 2.66
CA TYR A 1 -6.18 -1.95 3.35
C TYR A 1 -6.74 -0.52 3.43
N ARG A 2 -6.04 0.46 4.02
CA ARG A 2 -6.57 1.85 4.13
C ARG A 2 -6.95 2.51 2.80
N LEU A 3 -6.20 2.23 1.73
CA LEU A 3 -6.50 2.79 0.40
C LEU A 3 -7.61 2.03 -0.33
N GLY A 4 -7.74 0.74 -0.07
CA GLY A 4 -8.69 -0.12 -0.77
C GLY A 4 -8.61 -1.56 -0.31
N SER A 5 -9.72 -2.27 -0.49
CA SER A 5 -9.92 -3.67 -0.16
C SER A 5 -11.14 -4.24 -0.90
N PHE A 6 -11.28 -5.57 -0.90
CA PHE A 6 -12.52 -6.21 -1.34
C PHE A 6 -13.64 -6.03 -0.31
N GLU A 7 -14.86 -5.89 -0.80
CA GLU A 7 -16.07 -5.89 0.03
C GLU A 7 -16.14 -7.19 0.88
N GLY A 8 -16.35 -7.02 2.19
CA GLY A 8 -16.38 -8.13 3.15
C GLY A 8 -15.02 -8.71 3.57
N ALA A 9 -13.90 -8.19 3.05
CA ALA A 9 -12.57 -8.69 3.40
C ALA A 9 -12.17 -8.35 4.85
N CYS A 10 -11.57 -9.29 5.57
CA CYS A 10 -11.02 -9.05 6.90
C CYS A 10 -9.67 -8.30 6.82
N ASN A 11 -9.47 -7.30 7.68
CA ASN A 11 -8.16 -6.68 7.88
C ASN A 11 -7.42 -7.35 9.05
N PRO A 12 -6.28 -8.03 8.82
CA PRO A 12 -5.52 -8.64 9.91
C PRO A 12 -4.88 -7.59 10.85
N GLY A 13 -4.73 -6.33 10.41
CA GLY A 13 -4.16 -5.27 11.25
C GLY A 13 -2.65 -5.40 11.50
N THR A 14 -1.94 -6.15 10.64
CA THR A 14 -0.54 -6.54 10.82
C THR A 14 0.40 -5.68 9.98
N ASN A 15 1.58 -5.36 10.50
CA ASN A 15 2.63 -4.61 9.80
C ASN A 15 3.73 -5.49 9.19
N SER A 16 3.80 -6.76 9.61
CA SER A 16 4.82 -7.71 9.15
C SER A 16 4.21 -9.08 8.84
N PHE A 17 4.94 -9.88 8.06
CA PHE A 17 4.54 -11.26 7.78
C PHE A 17 4.62 -12.16 9.02
N VAL A 18 5.46 -11.81 10.00
CA VAL A 18 5.55 -12.53 11.28
C VAL A 18 4.27 -12.29 12.08
N GLU A 19 3.85 -11.04 12.23
CA GLU A 19 2.57 -10.71 12.90
C GLU A 19 1.37 -11.36 12.21
N PHE A 20 1.38 -11.45 10.88
CA PHE A 20 0.34 -12.15 10.12
C PHE A 20 0.19 -13.62 10.53
N LYS A 21 1.30 -14.34 10.73
CA LYS A 21 1.26 -15.74 11.17
C LYS A 21 0.59 -15.87 12.55
N SER A 22 0.99 -15.04 13.50
CA SER A 22 0.39 -15.02 14.84
C SER A 22 -1.09 -14.64 14.81
N TRP A 23 -1.48 -13.72 13.92
CA TRP A 23 -2.88 -13.39 13.71
C TRP A 23 -3.67 -14.58 13.16
N CYS A 24 -3.13 -15.32 12.19
CA CYS A 24 -3.79 -16.52 11.65
C CYS A 24 -4.01 -17.58 12.73
N GLU A 25 -2.98 -17.88 13.52
CA GLU A 25 -3.06 -18.88 14.61
C GLU A 25 -4.11 -18.53 15.68
N SER A 26 -4.33 -17.23 15.93
CA SER A 26 -5.28 -16.79 16.97
C SER A 26 -6.70 -16.59 16.48
N ARG A 27 -6.91 -16.45 15.16
CA ARG A 27 -8.19 -15.98 14.60
C ARG A 27 -8.81 -16.87 13.53
N LEU A 28 -8.00 -17.66 12.82
CA LEU A 28 -8.49 -18.53 11.77
C LEU A 28 -8.77 -19.93 12.30
N ASP A 29 -9.83 -20.52 11.76
CA ASP A 29 -10.24 -21.89 12.01
C ASP A 29 -9.73 -22.76 10.83
N PRO A 30 -8.87 -23.76 11.08
CA PRO A 30 -8.33 -24.64 10.03
C PRO A 30 -9.39 -25.39 9.21
N ASP A 31 -10.58 -25.61 9.78
CA ASP A 31 -11.68 -26.33 9.13
C ASP A 31 -12.55 -25.41 8.26
N ARG A 32 -12.25 -24.10 8.20
CA ARG A 32 -12.99 -23.13 7.39
C ARG A 32 -12.21 -22.71 6.15
N PRO A 33 -12.88 -22.52 4.99
CA PRO A 33 -12.25 -21.98 3.81
C PRO A 33 -11.62 -20.60 4.05
N VAL A 34 -10.38 -20.42 3.59
CA VAL A 34 -9.65 -19.15 3.64
C VAL A 34 -9.37 -18.70 2.21
N ALA A 35 -9.92 -17.55 1.81
CA ALA A 35 -9.60 -16.90 0.54
C ALA A 35 -8.75 -15.65 0.79
N MET A 36 -7.58 -15.57 0.16
CA MET A 36 -6.62 -14.48 0.35
C MET A 36 -6.34 -13.72 -0.94
N PHE A 37 -5.92 -12.48 -0.80
CA PHE A 37 -5.47 -11.65 -1.91
C PHE A 37 -4.36 -10.69 -1.46
N CYS A 38 -3.52 -10.29 -2.41
CA CYS A 38 -2.57 -9.20 -2.26
C CYS A 38 -2.38 -8.54 -3.63
N THR A 39 -1.57 -7.47 -3.71
CA THR A 39 -1.41 -6.67 -4.94
C THR A 39 -1.17 -7.53 -6.19
N GLY A 40 -0.20 -8.46 -6.16
CA GLY A 40 0.17 -9.31 -7.30
C GLY A 40 0.36 -10.78 -6.96
N GLY A 41 -0.31 -11.30 -5.94
CA GLY A 41 -0.30 -12.74 -5.60
C GLY A 41 0.89 -13.24 -4.75
N VAL A 42 2.11 -12.71 -4.91
CA VAL A 42 3.33 -13.27 -4.28
C VAL A 42 3.26 -13.47 -2.75
N ARG A 43 2.62 -12.55 -2.00
CA ARG A 43 2.46 -12.72 -0.54
C ARG A 43 1.48 -13.84 -0.20
N CYS A 44 0.45 -14.01 -1.03
CA CYS A 44 -0.53 -15.09 -0.88
C CYS A 44 0.13 -16.44 -1.13
N GLU A 45 1.03 -16.58 -2.11
CA GLU A 45 1.75 -17.84 -2.35
C GLU A 45 2.48 -18.32 -1.07
N LYS A 46 3.21 -17.41 -0.44
CA LYS A 46 3.93 -17.69 0.81
C LYS A 46 2.98 -17.95 1.98
N ALA A 47 1.88 -17.21 2.08
CA ALA A 47 0.87 -17.40 3.13
C ALA A 47 0.14 -18.73 2.98
N SER A 48 -0.21 -19.12 1.75
CA SER A 48 -0.91 -20.35 1.43
C SER A 48 -0.07 -21.57 1.79
N ALA A 49 1.19 -21.60 1.36
CA ALA A 49 2.12 -22.67 1.72
C ALA A 49 2.29 -22.81 3.24
N TRP A 50 2.32 -21.69 3.97
CA TRP A 50 2.42 -21.71 5.41
C TRP A 50 1.14 -22.19 6.10
N LEU A 51 -0.05 -21.75 5.66
CA LEU A 51 -1.35 -22.20 6.20
C LEU A 51 -1.58 -23.69 5.97
N ILE A 52 -1.26 -24.20 4.78
CA ILE A 52 -1.33 -25.62 4.46
C ILE A 52 -0.44 -26.43 5.41
N GLY A 53 0.78 -25.94 5.68
CA GLY A 53 1.68 -26.54 6.67
C GLY A 53 1.17 -26.49 8.13
N ARG A 54 0.10 -25.73 8.40
CA ARG A 54 -0.59 -25.66 9.69
C ARG A 54 -1.90 -26.46 9.73
N GLY A 55 -2.21 -27.23 8.69
CA GLY A 55 -3.36 -28.12 8.65
C GLY A 55 -4.62 -27.52 8.01
N PHE A 56 -4.55 -26.32 7.44
CA PHE A 56 -5.66 -25.78 6.64
C PHE A 56 -5.79 -26.56 5.33
N THR A 57 -6.97 -27.09 5.05
CA THR A 57 -7.24 -27.91 3.85
C THR A 57 -7.82 -27.08 2.69
N GLU A 58 -8.58 -26.04 3.00
CA GLU A 58 -9.27 -25.19 2.03
C GLU A 58 -8.65 -23.78 1.98
N VAL A 59 -7.48 -23.68 1.35
CA VAL A 59 -6.75 -22.40 1.18
C VAL A 59 -6.77 -21.96 -0.28
N TYR A 60 -7.40 -20.83 -0.53
CA TYR A 60 -7.55 -20.22 -1.85
C TYR A 60 -6.84 -18.87 -1.90
N GLN A 61 -6.33 -18.53 -3.09
CA GLN A 61 -5.77 -17.22 -3.36
C GLN A 61 -6.29 -16.67 -4.69
N LEU A 62 -6.41 -15.34 -4.75
CA LEU A 62 -6.75 -14.64 -5.97
C LEU A 62 -5.59 -14.74 -6.97
N HIS A 63 -5.80 -15.50 -8.05
CA HIS A 63 -4.82 -15.61 -9.14
C HIS A 63 -4.57 -14.24 -9.78
N GLY A 64 -3.30 -13.91 -10.06
CA GLY A 64 -2.90 -12.58 -10.54
C GLY A 64 -3.02 -11.46 -9.49
N GLY A 65 -3.52 -11.75 -8.28
CA GLY A 65 -3.75 -10.75 -7.23
C GLY A 65 -4.79 -9.70 -7.61
N ILE A 66 -4.77 -8.58 -6.88
CA ILE A 66 -5.69 -7.46 -7.12
C ILE A 66 -5.49 -6.90 -8.54
N LEU A 67 -4.24 -6.80 -9.02
CA LEU A 67 -3.96 -6.25 -10.34
C LEU A 67 -4.56 -7.11 -11.47
N GLY A 68 -4.43 -8.44 -11.39
CA GLY A 68 -5.07 -9.35 -12.35
C GLY A 68 -6.59 -9.23 -12.30
N TYR A 69 -7.17 -9.20 -11.11
CA TYR A 69 -8.61 -9.01 -10.94
C TYR A 69 -9.13 -7.71 -11.57
N LEU A 70 -8.44 -6.59 -11.36
CA LEU A 70 -8.83 -5.29 -11.92
C LEU A 70 -8.64 -5.23 -13.44
N ALA A 71 -7.69 -5.98 -14.00
CA ALA A 71 -7.49 -6.07 -15.45
C ALA A 71 -8.63 -6.85 -16.15
N GLU A 72 -9.14 -7.89 -15.48
CA GLU A 72 -10.08 -8.83 -16.09
C GLU A 72 -11.55 -8.55 -15.73
N THR A 73 -11.81 -7.81 -14.64
CA THR A 73 -13.16 -7.58 -14.14
C THR A 73 -13.65 -6.17 -14.49
N PRO A 74 -14.72 -6.04 -15.28
CA PRO A 74 -15.38 -4.77 -15.54
C PRO A 74 -15.83 -4.06 -14.25
N ALA A 75 -15.81 -2.72 -14.26
CA ALA A 75 -16.07 -1.90 -13.08
C ALA A 75 -17.47 -2.12 -12.46
N ASP A 76 -18.48 -2.37 -13.29
CA ASP A 76 -19.86 -2.66 -12.88
C ASP A 76 -20.01 -4.01 -12.15
N ARG A 77 -19.07 -4.93 -12.35
CA ARG A 77 -19.01 -6.25 -11.70
C ARG A 77 -17.94 -6.33 -10.61
N SER A 78 -17.20 -5.25 -10.39
CA SER A 78 -16.09 -5.22 -9.45
C SER A 78 -16.57 -5.13 -8.00
N ARG A 79 -16.03 -6.02 -7.16
CA ARG A 79 -16.17 -6.00 -5.69
C ARG A 79 -15.03 -5.24 -5.01
N TRP A 80 -14.09 -4.70 -5.78
CA TRP A 80 -13.03 -3.86 -5.25
C TRP A 80 -13.57 -2.48 -4.87
N ARG A 81 -13.12 -1.94 -3.73
CA ARG A 81 -13.46 -0.61 -3.26
C ARG A 81 -12.18 0.17 -2.96
N GLY A 82 -12.11 1.42 -3.43
CA GLY A 82 -10.95 2.29 -3.27
C GLY A 82 -9.84 2.03 -4.29
N GLU A 83 -8.60 2.23 -3.88
CA GLU A 83 -7.40 2.23 -4.74
C GLU A 83 -6.47 1.05 -4.41
N CYS A 84 -5.86 0.47 -5.44
CA CYS A 84 -4.86 -0.59 -5.30
C CYS A 84 -3.47 0.01 -5.09
N PHE A 85 -2.91 -0.15 -3.89
CA PHE A 85 -1.54 0.28 -3.59
C PHE A 85 -0.49 -0.54 -4.35
N VAL A 86 0.46 0.16 -4.97
CA VAL A 86 1.60 -0.40 -5.70
C VAL A 86 2.92 0.14 -5.14
N PHE A 87 3.99 -0.64 -5.26
CA PHE A 87 5.30 -0.34 -4.66
C PHE A 87 6.24 0.35 -5.65
N ASP A 88 5.73 1.38 -6.33
CA ASP A 88 6.46 2.21 -7.29
C ASP A 88 5.94 3.65 -7.26
N ASP A 89 6.47 4.51 -8.13
CA ASP A 89 6.17 5.94 -8.17
C ASP A 89 4.69 6.28 -8.41
N ARG A 90 3.89 5.34 -8.92
CA ARG A 90 2.46 5.54 -9.12
C ARG A 90 1.69 5.55 -7.80
N VAL A 91 2.25 4.97 -6.73
CA VAL A 91 1.71 4.83 -5.37
C VAL A 91 0.42 4.00 -5.29
N SER A 92 -0.56 4.30 -6.11
CA SER A 92 -1.82 3.57 -6.20
C SER A 92 -2.49 3.71 -7.56
N LEU A 93 -3.26 2.69 -7.90
CA LEU A 93 -4.04 2.59 -9.12
C LEU A 93 -5.54 2.57 -8.81
N ALA A 94 -6.33 3.18 -9.69
CA ALA A 94 -7.78 3.09 -9.66
C ALA A 94 -8.26 1.71 -10.15
N GLY A 95 -9.58 1.48 -10.11
CA GLY A 95 -10.18 0.23 -10.58
C GLY A 95 -9.93 -0.08 -12.06
N ASP A 96 -9.62 0.94 -12.87
CA ASP A 96 -9.25 0.83 -14.30
C ASP A 96 -7.74 0.79 -14.53
N LEU A 97 -6.96 0.56 -13.48
CA LEU A 97 -5.49 0.50 -13.48
C LEU A 97 -4.76 1.81 -13.84
N ARG A 98 -5.47 2.95 -13.89
CA ARG A 98 -4.82 4.26 -14.08
C ARG A 98 -4.24 4.76 -12.75
N PRO A 99 -3.06 5.42 -12.76
CA PRO A 99 -2.54 6.09 -11.58
C PRO A 99 -3.54 7.11 -11.03
N THR A 100 -3.74 7.10 -9.71
CA THR A 100 -4.71 8.02 -9.06
C THR A 100 -4.13 9.39 -8.73
N GLY A 101 -2.81 9.56 -8.89
CA GLY A 101 -2.09 10.77 -8.45
C GLY A 101 -1.90 10.85 -6.93
N ARG A 102 -2.15 9.75 -6.21
CA ARG A 102 -1.95 9.66 -4.76
C ARG A 102 -0.50 9.96 -4.40
N ALA A 103 -0.29 10.94 -3.52
CA ALA A 103 1.04 11.26 -3.01
C ALA A 103 1.32 10.60 -1.66
N VAL A 104 2.61 10.43 -1.35
CA VAL A 104 3.09 9.88 -0.08
C VAL A 104 3.66 11.00 0.79
N CYS A 105 3.20 11.07 2.04
CA CYS A 105 3.76 11.99 3.03
C CYS A 105 5.21 11.62 3.31
N ARG A 106 6.16 12.53 3.04
CA ARG A 106 7.60 12.32 3.30
C ARG A 106 7.91 12.16 4.80
N GLY A 107 7.00 12.57 5.67
CA GLY A 107 7.10 12.43 7.12
C GLY A 107 6.89 10.99 7.58
N CYS A 108 5.66 10.51 7.46
CA CYS A 108 5.24 9.18 7.92
C CYS A 108 5.38 8.06 6.88
N ARG A 109 5.67 8.39 5.61
CA ARG A 109 5.77 7.47 4.46
C ARG A 109 4.47 6.72 4.16
N LEU A 110 3.34 7.38 4.42
CA LEU A 110 2.03 6.84 4.11
C LEU A 110 1.34 7.66 3.01
N PRO A 111 0.53 7.03 2.16
CA PRO A 111 -0.28 7.74 1.18
C PRO A 111 -1.41 8.51 1.86
N HIS A 112 -1.66 9.73 1.40
CA HIS A 112 -2.72 10.60 1.93
C HIS A 112 -3.52 11.27 0.81
N GLU A 113 -4.77 11.63 1.10
CA GLU A 113 -5.62 12.44 0.22
C GLU A 113 -5.28 13.93 0.32
N GLY A 114 -5.37 14.64 -0.81
CA GLY A 114 -5.11 16.08 -0.87
C GLY A 114 -3.65 16.49 -0.68
N LEU A 115 -2.72 15.53 -0.61
CA LEU A 115 -1.29 15.81 -0.56
C LEU A 115 -0.76 16.03 -1.98
N ASP A 116 0.06 17.07 -2.16
CA ASP A 116 0.72 17.35 -3.44
C ASP A 116 1.80 16.31 -3.77
N THR A 117 2.24 16.30 -5.03
CA THR A 117 3.31 15.40 -5.51
C THR A 117 4.66 15.65 -4.83
N GLU A 118 4.85 16.83 -4.23
CA GLU A 118 6.01 17.13 -3.40
C GLU A 118 5.99 16.34 -2.09
N GLY A 119 4.82 15.88 -1.62
CA GLY A 119 4.69 15.00 -0.47
C GLY A 119 5.05 15.67 0.86
N VAL A 120 5.14 17.00 0.89
CA VAL A 120 5.40 17.77 2.12
C VAL A 120 4.07 17.94 2.85
N PRO A 121 3.89 17.32 4.04
CA PRO A 121 2.62 17.44 4.72
C PRO A 121 2.40 18.88 5.23
N PRO A 122 1.14 19.30 5.43
CA PRO A 122 0.82 20.50 6.20
C PRO A 122 1.33 20.32 7.64
N ILE A 123 2.12 21.27 8.13
CA ILE A 123 2.72 21.22 9.47
C ILE A 123 2.44 22.53 10.19
N SER A 124 1.95 22.46 11.43
CA SER A 124 1.68 23.61 12.29
C SER A 124 2.97 24.32 12.74
N ALA A 125 2.84 25.50 13.35
CA ALA A 125 3.98 26.24 13.90
C ALA A 125 4.70 25.41 14.99
N GLU A 126 3.96 24.59 15.72
CA GLU A 126 4.44 23.65 16.75
C GLU A 126 4.94 22.33 16.16
N GLY A 127 5.14 22.22 14.84
CA GLY A 127 5.69 21.01 14.22
C GLY A 127 4.72 19.84 14.11
N ARG A 128 3.41 20.02 14.36
CA ARG A 128 2.42 18.93 14.23
C ARG A 128 1.94 18.77 12.79
N CYS A 129 2.01 17.55 12.28
CA CYS A 129 1.53 17.18 10.95
C CYS A 129 0.00 17.09 10.91
N GLY A 130 -0.64 17.82 10.00
CA GLY A 130 -2.09 17.80 9.80
C GLY A 130 -2.64 16.49 9.18
N LEU A 131 -1.77 15.62 8.66
CA LEU A 131 -2.17 14.37 8.00
C LEU A 131 -2.02 13.12 8.87
N CYS A 132 -0.95 13.05 9.65
CA CYS A 132 -0.64 11.86 10.46
C CYS A 132 -0.55 12.13 11.96
N ALA A 133 -0.81 13.36 12.40
CA ALA A 133 -0.73 13.83 13.78
C ALA A 133 0.65 13.67 14.46
N GLN A 134 1.68 13.22 13.73
CA GLN A 134 3.05 13.15 14.23
C GLN A 134 3.62 14.56 14.46
N HIS A 135 4.48 14.67 15.47
CA HIS A 135 5.25 15.88 15.74
C HIS A 135 6.65 15.75 15.12
N PHE A 136 7.06 16.75 14.35
CA PHE A 136 8.37 16.83 13.71
C PHE A 136 9.12 18.04 14.24
N ASP A 137 10.30 17.80 14.80
CA ASP A 137 11.18 18.87 15.28
C ASP A 137 11.82 19.66 14.13
N ALA A 138 12.39 20.83 14.44
CA ALA A 138 12.97 21.71 13.43
C ALA A 138 14.03 21.04 12.52
N PRO A 139 14.96 20.20 13.03
CA PRO A 139 15.87 19.41 12.19
C PRO A 139 15.13 18.48 11.21
N ARG A 140 14.12 17.74 11.66
CA ARG A 140 13.33 16.85 10.81
C ARG A 140 12.57 17.64 9.74
N LEU A 141 12.01 18.80 10.08
CA LEU A 141 11.32 19.69 9.14
C LEU A 141 12.24 20.16 8.03
N ARG A 142 13.46 20.60 8.37
CA ARG A 142 14.47 21.00 7.36
C ARG A 142 14.79 19.83 6.43
N SER A 143 15.01 18.65 6.99
CA SER A 143 15.29 17.43 6.22
C SER A 143 14.16 17.03 5.26
N LEU A 144 12.89 17.19 5.69
CA LEU A 144 11.72 16.92 4.86
C LEU A 144 11.62 17.88 3.67
N ARG A 145 11.78 19.18 3.94
CA ARG A 145 11.76 20.23 2.92
C ARG A 145 12.91 20.10 1.92
N GLU A 146 14.10 19.76 2.41
CA GLU A 146 15.25 19.58 1.52
C GLU A 146 15.07 18.36 0.61
N ARG A 147 14.53 17.24 1.12
CA ARG A 147 14.20 16.09 0.26
C ARG A 147 13.17 16.42 -0.82
N ALA A 148 12.16 17.23 -0.49
CA ALA A 148 11.18 17.68 -1.49
C ALA A 148 11.85 18.57 -2.55
N ARG A 149 12.65 19.54 -2.11
CA ARG A 149 13.43 20.41 -3.01
C ARG A 149 14.33 19.59 -3.95
N GLN A 150 15.05 18.60 -3.45
CA GLN A 150 15.93 17.76 -4.28
C GLN A 150 15.13 16.89 -5.26
N ALA A 151 13.97 16.37 -4.86
CA ALA A 151 13.08 15.64 -5.76
C ALA A 151 12.56 16.52 -6.89
N ARG A 152 12.16 17.76 -6.59
CA ARG A 152 11.73 18.74 -7.60
C ARG A 152 12.85 19.07 -8.59
N LEU A 153 14.06 19.35 -8.09
CA LEU A 153 15.22 19.62 -8.93
C LEU A 153 15.59 18.44 -9.82
N ALA A 154 15.43 17.21 -9.34
CA ALA A 154 15.65 16.01 -10.16
C ALA A 154 14.59 15.88 -11.26
N ALA A 155 13.31 16.12 -10.93
CA ALA A 155 12.22 16.11 -11.90
C ALA A 155 12.40 17.17 -13.00
N GLU A 156 12.82 18.39 -12.64
CA GLU A 156 13.17 19.46 -13.58
C GLU A 156 14.31 19.06 -14.54
N ARG A 157 15.20 18.17 -14.10
CA ARG A 157 16.31 17.62 -14.90
C ARG A 157 15.96 16.34 -15.66
N GLY A 158 14.73 15.83 -15.52
CA GLY A 158 14.34 14.51 -16.05
C GLY A 158 15.09 13.34 -15.41
N GLN A 159 15.59 13.51 -14.19
CA GLN A 159 16.35 12.50 -13.45
C GLN A 159 15.48 11.85 -12.37
N ALA A 160 15.64 10.53 -12.18
CA ALA A 160 15.04 9.83 -11.05
C ALA A 160 15.72 10.27 -9.75
N HIS A 161 14.92 10.64 -8.74
CA HIS A 161 15.43 10.97 -7.40
C HIS A 161 15.54 9.75 -6.47
N PHE A 162 14.78 8.68 -6.73
CA PHE A 162 14.78 7.46 -5.92
C PHE A 162 14.89 6.20 -6.80
N GLY A 163 15.91 5.39 -6.52
CA GLY A 163 16.12 4.10 -7.18
C GLY A 163 16.50 4.23 -8.66
N PRO A 164 17.03 3.15 -9.29
CA PRO A 164 17.16 3.12 -10.73
C PRO A 164 15.77 3.25 -11.37
N ALA A 165 15.66 3.99 -12.46
CA ALA A 165 14.45 4.02 -13.27
C ALA A 165 14.05 2.57 -13.61
N ALA A 166 12.81 2.20 -13.34
CA ALA A 166 12.29 0.89 -13.72
C ALA A 166 12.48 0.76 -15.24
N GLN A 167 13.36 -0.16 -15.64
CA GLN A 167 13.56 -0.49 -17.05
C GLN A 167 12.27 -1.15 -17.54
N ALA A 168 11.70 -0.59 -18.61
CA ALA A 168 10.55 -1.13 -19.32
C ALA A 168 10.91 -2.40 -20.11
#